data_AF-A0A136QDI1-F1
#
_entry.id   AF-A0A136QDI1-F1
#
_cell.length_a   1.000
_cell.length_b   1.000
_cell.length_c   1.000
_cell.angle_alpha   90.00
_cell.angle_beta   90.00
_cell.angle_gamma   90.00
#
_symmetry.space_group_name_H-M   'P 1'
#
loop_
_entity.id
_entity.type
_entity.pdbx_description
1 polymer ?
#
loop_
_entity_poly.entity_id
_entity_poly.type
_entity_poly.pdbx_seq_one_letter_code
_entity_poly.pdbx_strand_id
1 'polypeptide(L)' 'MKRTFIGMVEAGEPLMRQALEAIRQAHEAEAAGLPDLEVQRLHLLADSLYQAVIDFQLLKAGKPPSTIQ' A
#
# COMPACT_ATOMS: atom_id res chain seq x y z
N MET A 1 4.41 26.53 10.62
CA MET A 1 4.39 25.05 10.65
C MET A 1 3.88 24.48 9.31
N LYS A 2 4.61 24.66 8.22
CA LYS A 2 4.18 24.22 6.86
C LYS A 2 4.91 22.96 6.37
N ARG A 3 5.86 22.48 7.18
CA ARG A 3 6.82 21.41 6.86
C ARG A 3 6.25 20.00 7.09
N THR A 4 5.11 19.89 7.76
CA THR A 4 4.52 18.58 8.12
C THR A 4 3.62 18.02 7.02
N PHE A 5 2.91 18.87 6.26
CA PHE A 5 1.94 18.40 5.26
C PHE A 5 2.62 17.84 4.01
N ILE A 6 3.68 18.51 3.54
CA ILE A 6 4.48 18.09 2.37
C ILE A 6 5.24 16.81 2.69
N GLY A 7 5.98 16.75 3.81
CA GLY A 7 6.71 15.54 4.23
C GLY A 7 5.79 14.33 4.52
N MET A 8 4.53 14.58 4.88
CA MET A 8 3.53 13.53 5.05
C MET A 8 2.95 13.07 3.71
N VAL A 9 2.62 13.96 2.77
CA VAL A 9 2.23 13.59 1.39
C VAL A 9 3.36 12.80 0.71
N GLU A 10 4.61 13.24 0.88
CA GLU A 10 5.82 12.53 0.48
C GLU A 10 6.03 11.20 1.18
N ALA A 11 5.41 10.92 2.34
CA ALA A 11 5.46 9.60 3.01
C ALA A 11 4.33 8.66 2.56
N GLY A 12 3.24 9.22 2.01
CA GLY A 12 2.17 8.43 1.40
C GLY A 12 2.53 8.00 -0.02
N GLU A 13 3.28 8.84 -0.73
CA GLU A 13 3.82 8.54 -2.05
C GLU A 13 4.71 7.28 -2.13
N PRO A 14 5.64 6.99 -1.19
CA PRO A 14 6.44 5.77 -1.18
C PRO A 14 5.62 4.54 -0.77
N LEU A 15 4.66 4.66 0.14
CA LEU A 15 3.72 3.57 0.44
C LEU A 15 2.85 3.24 -0.78
N MET A 16 2.37 4.26 -1.48
CA MET A 16 1.59 4.09 -2.71
C MET A 16 2.43 3.51 -3.85
N ARG A 17 3.71 3.91 -3.95
CA ARG A 17 4.66 3.33 -4.90
C ARG A 17 4.94 1.86 -4.59
N GLN A 18 5.12 1.50 -3.32
CA GLN A 18 5.29 0.11 -2.88
C GLN A 18 4.05 -0.74 -3.19
N ALA A 19 2.84 -0.22 -2.94
CA ALA A 19 1.60 -0.90 -3.27
C ALA A 19 1.48 -1.15 -4.79
N LEU A 20 1.78 -0.13 -5.60
CA LEU A 20 1.74 -0.25 -7.06
C LEU A 20 2.79 -1.24 -7.60
N GLU A 21 3.98 -1.28 -6.99
CA GLU A 21 5.03 -2.22 -7.34
C GLU A 21 4.64 -3.67 -7.00
N ALA A 22 4.02 -3.90 -5.84
CA ALA A 22 3.53 -5.22 -5.45
C ALA A 22 2.42 -5.73 -6.39
N ILE A 23 1.48 -4.86 -6.79
CA ILE A 23 0.43 -5.18 -7.78
C ILE A 23 1.05 -5.53 -9.13
N ARG A 24 2.05 -4.76 -9.57
CA ARG A 24 2.75 -5.02 -10.82
C ARG A 24 3.46 -6.36 -10.80
N GLN A 25 4.19 -6.66 -9.72
CA GLN A 25 4.87 -7.96 -9.55
C GLN A 25 3.87 -9.12 -9.51
N ALA A 26 2.71 -8.96 -8.86
CA ALA A 26 1.65 -9.97 -8.86
C ALA A 26 1.18 -10.29 -10.29
N HIS A 27 0.92 -9.25 -11.09
CA HIS A 27 0.53 -9.43 -12.49
C HIS A 27 1.64 -10.03 -13.37
N GLU A 28 2.89 -9.65 -13.15
CA GLU A 28 4.04 -10.25 -13.85
C GLU A 28 4.21 -11.73 -13.46
N ALA A 29 3.98 -12.07 -12.20
CA ALA A 29 4.00 -13.45 -11.71
C ALA A 29 2.88 -14.31 -12.30
N GLU A 30 1.66 -13.77 -12.38
CA GLU A 30 0.50 -14.40 -13.03
C GLU A 30 0.78 -14.62 -14.53
N ALA A 31 1.29 -13.60 -15.22
CA ALA A 31 1.60 -13.68 -16.65
C ALA A 31 2.76 -14.64 -16.96
N ALA A 32 3.72 -14.78 -16.04
CA ALA A 32 4.82 -15.72 -16.14
C ALA A 32 4.44 -17.17 -15.75
N GLY A 33 3.22 -17.41 -15.26
CA GLY A 33 2.78 -18.72 -14.79
C GLY A 33 3.55 -19.19 -13.55
N LEU A 34 3.98 -18.25 -12.69
CA LEU A 34 4.64 -18.58 -11.43
C LEU A 34 3.68 -19.37 -10.50
N PRO A 35 4.23 -20.13 -9.53
CA PRO A 35 3.42 -20.91 -8.62
C PRO A 35 2.37 -20.05 -7.89
N ASP A 36 1.15 -20.57 -7.74
CA ASP A 36 0.03 -19.89 -7.06
C ASP A 36 0.38 -19.35 -5.67
N LEU A 37 1.35 -19.97 -4.97
CA LEU A 37 1.81 -19.51 -3.66
C LEU A 37 2.51 -18.15 -3.74
N GLU A 38 3.30 -17.90 -4.78
CA GLU A 38 4.06 -16.65 -4.94
C GLU A 38 3.14 -15.51 -5.38
N VAL A 39 2.21 -15.82 -6.30
CA VAL A 39 1.15 -14.89 -6.71
C VAL A 39 0.27 -14.49 -5.52
N GLN A 40 -0.18 -15.46 -4.71
CA GLN A 40 -0.98 -15.18 -3.51
C GLN A 40 -0.22 -14.34 -2.48
N ARG A 41 1.08 -14.58 -2.29
CA ARG A 41 1.91 -13.74 -1.41
C ARG A 41 1.98 -12.30 -1.89
N LEU A 42 2.15 -12.09 -3.19
CA LEU A 42 2.21 -10.76 -3.79
C LEU A 42 0.88 -10.01 -3.66
N HIS A 43 -0.25 -10.72 -3.86
CA HIS A 43 -1.58 -10.14 -3.62
C HIS A 43 -1.82 -9.77 -2.15
N LEU A 44 -1.46 -10.64 -1.21
CA LEU A 44 -1.54 -10.34 0.23
C LEU A 44 -0.70 -9.12 0.63
N LEU A 45 0.49 -8.99 0.03
CA LEU A 45 1.37 -7.85 0.25
C LEU A 45 0.75 -6.57 -0.33
N ALA A 46 0.21 -6.63 -1.55
CA ALA A 46 -0.47 -5.50 -2.18
C ALA A 46 -1.67 -5.02 -1.34
N ASP A 47 -2.51 -5.94 -0.88
CA ASP A 47 -3.67 -5.62 -0.04
C ASP A 47 -3.26 -4.98 1.30
N SER A 48 -2.22 -5.52 1.95
CA SER A 48 -1.69 -4.95 3.20
C SER A 48 -1.14 -3.54 2.99
N LEU A 49 -0.41 -3.29 1.91
CA LEU A 49 0.13 -1.98 1.58
C LEU A 49 -0.97 -0.98 1.22
N TYR A 50 -2.01 -1.42 0.51
CA TYR A 50 -3.15 -0.58 0.17
C TYR A 50 -3.93 -0.17 1.43
N GLN A 51 -4.15 -1.11 2.36
CA GLN A 51 -4.77 -0.83 3.64
C GLN A 51 -3.94 0.16 4.47
N ALA A 52 -2.60 0.00 4.50
CA ALA A 52 -1.71 0.94 5.17
C ALA A 52 -1.76 2.35 4.57
N VAL A 53 -1.93 2.48 3.25
CA VAL A 53 -2.13 3.78 2.57
C VAL A 53 -3.44 4.43 3.03
N ILE A 54 -4.54 3.66 3.10
CA ILE A 54 -5.84 4.15 3.57
C ILE A 54 -5.75 4.63 5.01
N ASP A 55 -5.21 3.80 5.90
CA ASP A 55 -5.09 4.11 7.33
C ASP A 55 -4.21 5.34 7.56
N PHE A 56 -3.13 5.49 6.78
CA PHE A 56 -2.31 6.69 6.81
C PHE A 56 -3.04 7.94 6.32
N GLN A 57 -3.85 7.84 5.26
CA GLN A 57 -4.67 8.96 4.80
C GLN A 57 -5.77 9.33 5.81
N LEU A 58 -6.38 8.35 6.48
CA LEU A 58 -7.38 8.57 7.54
C LEU A 58 -6.76 9.27 8.75
N LEU A 59 -5.61 8.79 9.23
CA LEU A 59 -4.86 9.43 10.31
C LEU A 59 -4.53 10.89 9.99
N LYS A 60 -4.10 11.19 8.76
CA LYS A 60 -3.87 12.57 8.32
C LYS A 60 -5.14 13.42 8.29
N ALA A 61 -6.27 12.83 7.90
CA ALA A 61 -7.56 13.50 7.88
C ALA A 61 -8.14 13.72 9.29
N GLY A 62 -7.43 13.30 10.35
CA GLY A 62 -7.91 13.35 11.73
C GLY A 62 -9.02 12.34 12.02
N LYS A 63 -9.14 11.29 11.19
CA LYS A 63 -10.11 10.20 11.35
C LYS A 63 -9.41 8.97 11.92
N PRO A 64 -10.07 8.18 12.78
CA PRO A 64 -9.50 6.93 13.25
C PRO A 64 -9.32 5.94 12.07
N PRO A 65 -8.17 5.23 12.00
CA PRO A 65 -7.94 4.21 10.99
C PRO A 65 -8.90 3.03 11.16
N SER A 66 -9.22 2.34 10.06
CA SER A 66 -10.17 1.21 10.06
C SER A 66 -9.62 -0.03 10.78
N THR A 67 -8.33 -0.06 11.10
CA THR A 67 -7.68 -1.12 11.88
C THR A 67 -8.06 -1.12 13.37
N ILE A 68 -8.70 -0.06 13.87
CA ILE A 68 -9.18 0.03 15.26
C ILE A 68 -10.71 -0.05 15.24
N GLN A 69 -11.25 -1.26 15.13
CA GLN A 69 -12.63 -1.59 15.48
C GLN A 69 -12.67 -2.88 16.31
#